data_AF-A0A963ZV26-F1
#
_entry.id   AF-A0A963ZV26-F1
#
_cell.length_a   1.000
_cell.length_b   1.000
_cell.length_c   1.000
_cell.angle_alpha   90.00
_cell.angle_beta   90.00
_cell.angle_gamma   90.00
#
_symmetry.space_group_name_H-M   'P 1'
#
loop_
_entity.id
_entity.type
_entity.pdbx_description
1 polymer ?
#
loop_
_entity_poly.entity_id
_entity_poly.type
_entity_poly.pdbx_seq_one_letter_code
_entity_poly.pdbx_strand_id
1 'polypeptide(L)'
;MNMIKKIFLTAACLLSASFLFCQEPCEEAFQLARDDYYAGRLNEVVRHLEGCAFNQAVPRPLRRNMLALLAETYVFLDEEERAEDAYSELLRLDPFFRLDTKVPELRLLSETHLTYPVTTYTFYTGIYLRSIPLVQKQYSPDGVDILSEFYDRSNDDLFGWTTGVNVHFDLYNSNFDLGLGYGISNIFFRYNAELDNALAPNGERLKASLSFQEKQRWNQFPVILTYNLIPKSKIIYSKFVPYIYAGAAWDVLIRNSAEATGPSISFDNSNIRVSTDMLSLRENRNRNNVSFLFGAGVRLHLKRFFISLEGRYDQMLKNMALDRTRFSNTELNQTYNYADDDFKLHNYGVCLGAGLYLFNSPKR
;
A
#
# COMPACT_ATOMS: atom_id res chain seq x y z
N MET A 1 20.54 -38.79 -1.06
CA MET A 1 20.02 -37.46 -0.66
C MET A 1 19.76 -37.31 0.86
N ASN A 2 20.34 -38.16 1.73
CA ASN A 2 20.15 -38.10 3.20
C ASN A 2 21.42 -37.75 4.00
N MET A 3 22.57 -37.63 3.33
CA MET A 3 23.87 -37.38 3.97
C MET A 3 24.21 -35.88 4.03
N ILE A 4 23.77 -35.10 3.04
CA ILE A 4 23.97 -33.64 2.97
C ILE A 4 23.09 -32.90 4.00
N LYS A 5 21.88 -33.41 4.30
CA LYS A 5 20.99 -32.85 5.33
C LYS A 5 21.55 -32.99 6.75
N LYS A 6 22.34 -34.02 7.03
CA LYS A 6 22.93 -34.24 8.38
C LYS A 6 24.14 -33.35 8.64
N ILE A 7 24.91 -33.01 7.60
CA ILE A 7 26.07 -32.10 7.71
C ILE A 7 25.62 -30.65 7.91
N PHE A 8 24.51 -30.23 7.30
CA PHE A 8 23.93 -28.90 7.54
C PHE A 8 23.31 -28.75 8.93
N LEU A 9 22.78 -29.82 9.52
CA LEU A 9 22.16 -29.77 10.84
C LEU A 9 23.20 -29.72 11.98
N THR A 10 24.38 -30.32 11.81
CA THR A 10 25.47 -30.26 12.81
C THR A 10 26.30 -28.98 12.70
N ALA A 11 26.45 -28.40 11.50
CA ALA A 11 27.10 -27.09 11.34
C ALA A 11 26.26 -25.92 11.88
N ALA A 12 24.92 -26.03 11.89
CA ALA A 12 24.03 -25.01 12.44
C ALA A 12 24.01 -24.96 13.99
N CYS A 13 24.36 -26.05 14.69
CA CYS A 13 24.43 -26.07 16.16
C CYS A 13 25.77 -25.58 16.74
N LEU A 14 26.84 -25.54 15.95
CA LEU A 14 28.17 -25.12 16.43
C LEU A 14 28.45 -23.61 16.25
N LEU A 15 27.58 -22.89 15.54
CA LEU A 15 27.67 -21.43 15.35
C LEU A 15 26.79 -20.60 16.29
N SER A 16 26.00 -21.25 17.15
CA SER A 16 25.10 -20.59 18.11
C SER A 16 25.66 -20.45 19.54
N ALA A 17 26.90 -20.88 19.79
CA ALA A 17 27.49 -20.90 21.14
C ALA A 17 28.32 -19.66 21.51
N SER A 18 28.37 -18.62 20.68
CA SER A 18 29.31 -17.50 20.85
C SER A 18 28.69 -16.13 21.17
N PHE A 19 27.45 -16.07 21.66
CA PHE A 19 26.81 -14.80 22.05
C PHE A 19 26.27 -14.79 23.49
N LEU A 20 26.96 -15.45 24.42
CA LEU A 20 26.82 -15.17 25.85
C LEU A 20 27.87 -14.13 26.25
N PHE A 21 27.78 -12.92 25.69
CA PHE A 21 28.45 -11.78 26.28
C PHE A 21 27.66 -11.34 27.51
N CYS A 22 28.31 -11.47 28.67
CA CYS A 22 27.90 -11.02 29.99
C CYS A 22 27.25 -9.63 29.94
N GLN A 23 25.93 -9.55 30.15
CA GLN A 23 25.16 -8.30 30.30
C GLN A 23 24.85 -7.94 31.76
N GLU A 24 25.32 -8.75 32.72
CA GLU A 24 25.13 -8.52 34.16
C GLU A 24 25.50 -7.11 34.66
N PRO A 25 26.58 -6.43 34.20
CA PRO A 25 27.00 -5.18 34.84
C PRO A 25 25.99 -4.04 34.71
N CYS A 26 25.20 -3.98 33.63
CA CYS A 26 24.22 -2.90 33.47
C CYS A 26 22.89 -3.19 34.17
N GLU A 27 22.50 -4.46 34.30
CA GLU A 27 21.29 -4.81 35.05
C GLU A 27 21.50 -4.61 36.56
N GLU A 28 22.66 -4.99 37.08
CA GLU A 28 23.07 -4.72 38.46
C GLU A 28 23.16 -3.20 38.72
N ALA A 29 23.82 -2.45 37.83
CA ALA A 29 23.89 -0.99 37.92
C ALA A 29 22.51 -0.34 37.95
N PHE A 30 21.53 -0.88 37.22
CA PHE A 30 20.16 -0.39 37.26
C PHE A 30 19.45 -0.65 38.58
N GLN A 31 19.66 -1.82 39.20
CA GLN A 31 19.07 -2.06 40.53
C GLN A 31 19.68 -1.16 41.59
N LEU A 32 21.02 -1.00 41.60
CA LEU A 32 21.71 -0.07 42.50
C LEU A 32 21.21 1.37 42.32
N ALA A 33 21.09 1.82 41.08
CA ALA A 33 20.56 3.15 40.77
C ALA A 33 19.12 3.35 41.25
N ARG A 34 18.27 2.32 41.22
CA ARG A 34 16.91 2.39 41.79
C ARG A 34 16.94 2.53 43.31
N ASP A 35 17.80 1.78 43.99
CA ASP A 35 17.93 1.86 45.44
C ASP A 35 18.46 3.24 45.87
N ASP A 36 19.43 3.80 45.14
CA ASP A 36 19.93 5.16 45.34
C ASP A 36 18.86 6.22 45.10
N TYR A 37 18.06 6.05 44.06
CA TYR A 37 16.94 6.93 43.76
C TYR A 37 15.94 6.98 44.91
N TYR A 38 15.51 5.82 45.43
CA TYR A 38 14.59 5.78 46.59
C TYR A 38 15.22 6.28 47.88
N ALA A 39 16.54 6.20 48.01
CA ALA A 39 17.27 6.76 49.14
C ALA A 39 17.58 8.27 48.99
N GLY A 40 17.17 8.90 47.88
CA GLY A 40 17.42 10.32 47.60
C GLY A 40 18.85 10.65 47.20
N ARG A 41 19.68 9.65 46.88
CA ARG A 41 21.08 9.81 46.44
C ARG A 41 21.14 10.00 44.92
N LEU A 42 20.51 11.05 44.41
CA LEU A 42 20.29 11.29 42.98
C LEU A 42 21.59 11.35 42.15
N ASN A 43 22.69 11.89 42.68
CA ASN A 43 23.98 11.93 41.98
C ASN A 43 24.56 10.53 41.71
N GLU A 44 24.31 9.58 42.61
CA GLU A 44 24.77 8.19 42.44
C GLU A 44 23.99 7.50 41.32
N VAL A 45 22.69 7.79 41.18
CA VAL A 45 21.85 7.30 40.07
C VAL A 45 22.47 7.67 38.72
N VAL A 46 22.87 8.93 38.55
CA VAL A 46 23.53 9.42 37.33
C VAL A 46 24.84 8.65 37.08
N ARG A 47 25.70 8.55 38.10
CA ARG A 47 26.98 7.83 38.03
C ARG A 47 26.82 6.36 37.62
N HIS A 48 25.79 5.70 38.12
CA HIS A 48 25.51 4.30 37.82
C HIS A 48 24.93 4.09 36.41
N LEU A 49 24.17 5.06 35.88
CA LEU A 49 23.39 4.86 34.65
C LEU A 49 23.95 5.51 33.39
N GLU A 50 24.74 6.60 33.46
CA GLU A 50 25.22 7.31 32.26
C GLU A 50 25.93 6.38 31.26
N GLY A 51 26.77 5.47 31.74
CA GLY A 51 27.48 4.52 30.86
C GLY A 51 26.57 3.43 30.25
N CYS A 52 25.48 3.08 30.91
CA CYS A 52 24.61 1.96 30.51
C CYS A 52 23.39 2.42 29.71
N ALA A 53 22.77 3.55 30.06
CA ALA A 53 21.54 4.02 29.44
C ALA A 53 21.71 4.44 27.97
N PHE A 54 22.89 4.94 27.61
CA PHE A 54 23.21 5.34 26.25
C PHE A 54 23.88 4.23 25.42
N ASN A 55 24.17 3.07 26.04
CA ASN A 55 24.79 1.94 25.35
C ASN A 55 23.76 1.13 24.55
N GLN A 56 23.95 1.06 23.23
CA GLN A 56 23.05 0.33 22.32
C GLN A 56 23.08 -1.20 22.48
N ALA A 57 24.10 -1.75 23.15
CA ALA A 57 24.19 -3.18 23.43
C ALA A 57 23.21 -3.63 24.54
N VAL A 58 22.70 -2.70 25.36
CA VAL A 58 21.75 -3.00 26.44
C VAL A 58 20.37 -3.33 25.85
N PRO A 59 19.66 -4.36 26.37
CA PRO A 59 18.32 -4.71 25.91
C PRO A 59 17.37 -3.51 25.96
N ARG A 60 16.60 -3.29 24.88
CA ARG A 60 15.69 -2.14 24.75
C ARG A 60 14.76 -1.93 25.96
N PRO A 61 14.13 -2.97 26.56
CA PRO A 61 13.24 -2.77 27.71
C PRO A 61 13.97 -2.21 28.94
N LEU A 62 15.16 -2.73 29.24
CA LEU A 62 15.99 -2.28 30.36
C LEU A 62 16.50 -0.86 30.11
N ARG A 63 17.04 -0.61 28.90
CA ARG A 63 17.52 0.70 28.47
C ARG A 63 16.44 1.78 28.56
N ARG A 64 15.20 1.45 28.18
CA ARG A 64 14.06 2.36 28.30
C ARG A 64 13.80 2.75 29.76
N ASN A 65 13.85 1.78 30.68
CA ASN A 65 13.63 2.06 32.10
C ASN A 65 14.79 2.88 32.70
N MET A 66 16.02 2.63 32.28
CA MET A 66 17.20 3.43 32.68
C MET A 66 17.08 4.88 32.20
N LEU A 67 16.75 5.10 30.92
CA LEU A 67 16.58 6.44 30.36
C LEU A 67 15.41 7.19 31.02
N ALA A 68 14.31 6.50 31.34
CA ALA A 68 13.19 7.09 32.07
C ALA A 68 13.61 7.53 33.49
N LEU A 69 14.34 6.68 34.21
CA LEU A 69 14.85 6.99 35.55
C LEU A 69 15.87 8.14 35.52
N LEU A 70 16.75 8.18 34.52
CA LEU A 70 17.70 9.28 34.33
C LEU A 70 16.99 10.60 34.04
N ALA A 71 16.03 10.62 33.11
CA ALA A 71 15.26 11.83 32.80
C ALA A 71 14.55 12.36 34.06
N GLU A 72 13.94 11.47 34.85
CA GLU A 72 13.33 11.80 36.14
C GLU A 72 14.34 12.34 37.15
N THR A 73 15.51 11.71 37.27
CA THR A 73 16.57 12.14 38.19
C THR A 73 17.11 13.52 37.82
N TYR A 74 17.36 13.78 36.54
CA TYR A 74 17.85 15.07 36.07
C TYR A 74 16.85 16.21 36.33
N VAL A 75 15.54 15.94 36.21
CA VAL A 75 14.51 16.92 36.61
C VAL A 75 14.60 17.23 38.11
N PHE A 76 14.79 16.24 38.98
CA PHE A 76 14.95 16.47 40.42
C PHE A 76 16.26 17.18 40.79
N LEU A 77 17.30 17.06 39.97
CA LEU A 77 18.58 17.74 40.13
C LEU A 77 18.59 19.16 39.53
N ASP A 78 17.49 19.63 38.95
CA ASP A 78 17.40 20.91 38.23
C ASP A 78 18.35 20.99 37.01
N GLU A 79 18.67 19.84 36.40
CA GLU A 79 19.53 19.72 35.22
C GLU A 79 18.66 19.59 33.94
N GLU A 80 17.96 20.67 33.56
CA GLU A 80 16.97 20.66 32.48
C GLU A 80 17.50 20.12 31.13
N GLU A 81 18.69 20.54 30.69
CA GLU A 81 19.28 20.14 29.41
C GLU A 81 19.55 18.63 29.35
N ARG A 82 20.06 18.05 30.44
CA ARG A 82 20.32 16.60 30.53
C ARG A 82 19.04 15.79 30.66
N ALA A 83 18.04 16.32 31.37
CA ALA A 83 16.72 15.71 31.44
C ALA A 83 16.10 15.62 30.03
N GLU A 84 16.22 16.68 29.25
CA GLU A 84 15.76 16.76 27.87
C GLU A 84 16.50 15.77 26.96
N ASP A 85 17.83 15.68 27.03
CA ASP A 85 18.60 14.73 26.23
C ASP A 85 18.24 13.27 26.55
N ALA A 86 18.14 12.94 27.83
CA ALA A 86 17.73 11.60 28.27
C ALA A 86 16.31 11.26 27.81
N TYR A 87 15.39 12.24 27.89
CA TYR A 87 14.01 12.08 27.47
C TYR A 87 13.84 11.98 25.95
N SER A 88 14.61 12.77 25.18
CA SER A 88 14.64 12.69 23.72
C SER A 88 15.14 11.32 23.26
N GLU A 89 16.21 10.80 23.88
CA GLU A 89 16.74 9.47 23.58
C GLU A 89 15.76 8.37 23.99
N LEU A 90 15.02 8.55 25.09
CA LEU A 90 13.92 7.69 25.50
C LEU A 90 12.82 7.63 24.43
N LEU A 91 12.40 8.78 23.88
CA LEU A 91 11.36 8.84 22.85
C LEU A 91 11.84 8.30 21.49
N ARG A 92 13.14 8.39 21.17
CA ARG A 92 13.72 7.70 20.00
C ARG A 92 13.66 6.18 20.18
N LEU A 93 13.91 5.70 21.40
CA LEU A 93 13.84 4.28 21.75
C LEU A 93 12.39 3.77 21.75
N ASP A 94 11.48 4.48 22.42
CA ASP A 94 10.06 4.15 22.55
C ASP A 94 9.19 5.42 22.35
N PRO A 95 8.80 5.71 21.09
CA PRO A 95 7.91 6.83 20.72
C PRO A 95 6.56 6.84 21.44
N PHE A 96 6.16 5.71 22.03
CA PHE A 96 4.89 5.52 22.71
C PHE A 96 5.01 5.66 24.22
N PHE A 97 6.22 5.92 24.73
CA PHE A 97 6.46 6.05 26.15
C PHE A 97 5.67 7.24 26.71
N ARG A 98 5.00 7.02 27.83
CA ARG A 98 4.31 8.06 28.59
C ARG A 98 4.80 7.97 30.02
N LEU A 99 5.26 9.11 30.54
CA LEU A 99 5.53 9.24 31.96
C LEU A 99 4.18 9.27 32.68
N ASP A 100 3.89 8.22 33.45
CA ASP A 100 2.79 8.22 34.41
C ASP A 100 3.31 8.75 35.74
N THR A 101 3.60 10.06 35.78
CA THR A 101 4.16 10.71 36.97
C THR A 101 3.25 11.82 37.45
N LYS A 102 3.17 11.94 38.77
CA LYS A 102 2.45 13.04 39.45
C LYS A 102 3.31 14.30 39.58
N VAL A 103 4.58 14.23 39.19
CA VAL A 103 5.55 15.33 39.26
C VAL A 103 5.24 16.33 38.13
N PRO A 104 4.86 17.58 38.44
CA PRO A 104 4.49 18.58 37.44
C PRO A 104 5.59 18.89 36.42
N GLU A 105 6.84 18.91 36.85
CA GLU A 105 8.01 19.27 36.04
C GLU A 105 8.29 18.22 34.96
N LEU A 106 8.17 16.94 35.29
CA LEU A 106 8.28 15.85 34.32
C LEU A 106 7.13 15.82 33.33
N ARG A 107 5.93 16.19 33.79
CA ARG A 107 4.80 16.35 32.89
C ARG A 107 5.06 17.48 31.90
N LEU A 108 5.58 18.62 32.36
CA LEU A 108 5.97 19.72 31.48
C LEU A 108 7.02 19.27 30.45
N LEU A 109 8.06 18.55 30.86
CA LEU A 109 9.07 17.98 29.96
C LEU A 109 8.46 17.04 28.90
N SER A 110 7.46 16.25 29.28
CA SER A 110 6.75 15.39 28.33
C SER A 110 5.90 16.18 27.33
N GLU A 111 5.38 17.34 27.73
CA GLU A 111 4.55 18.21 26.89
C GLU A 111 5.39 19.08 25.93
N THR A 112 6.69 19.27 26.18
CA THR A 112 7.62 20.00 25.28
C THR A 112 8.10 19.17 24.09
N HIS A 113 8.00 17.84 24.15
CA HIS A 113 8.41 16.96 23.06
C HIS A 113 7.20 16.50 22.25
N LEU A 114 7.24 16.74 20.93
CA LEU A 114 6.21 16.27 20.01
C LEU A 114 6.74 15.07 19.24
N THR A 115 6.20 13.89 19.52
CA THR A 115 6.46 12.70 18.71
C THR A 115 5.43 12.60 17.60
N TYR A 116 5.88 12.44 16.36
CA TYR A 116 4.99 12.28 15.20
C TYR A 116 5.66 11.42 14.11
N PRO A 117 4.86 10.75 13.27
CA PRO A 117 5.40 9.92 12.19
C PRO A 117 5.91 10.80 11.05
N VAL A 118 7.21 10.70 10.77
CA VAL A 118 7.87 11.44 9.68
C VAL A 118 7.78 10.68 8.37
N THR A 119 8.02 9.36 8.43
CA THR A 119 7.98 8.49 7.25
C THR A 119 7.10 7.29 7.53
N THR A 120 6.23 6.96 6.57
CA THR A 120 5.32 5.81 6.68
C THR A 120 5.49 4.87 5.50
N TYR A 121 5.84 3.62 5.76
CA TYR A 121 5.89 2.57 4.75
C TYR A 121 4.59 1.78 4.79
N THR A 122 3.96 1.59 3.63
CA THR A 122 2.69 0.86 3.52
C THR A 122 2.81 -0.16 2.41
N PHE A 123 2.55 -1.42 2.71
CA PHE A 123 2.21 -2.43 1.71
C PHE A 123 0.69 -2.49 1.62
N TYR A 124 0.14 -2.61 0.41
CA TYR A 124 -1.29 -2.74 0.20
C TYR A 124 -1.62 -3.83 -0.83
N THR A 125 -2.81 -4.40 -0.68
CA THR A 125 -3.42 -5.32 -1.63
C THR A 125 -4.93 -5.12 -1.63
N GLY A 126 -5.59 -5.28 -2.77
CA GLY A 126 -7.01 -5.01 -2.88
C GLY A 126 -7.64 -5.65 -4.10
N ILE A 127 -8.96 -5.54 -4.15
CA ILE A 127 -9.79 -6.04 -5.24
C ILE A 127 -10.53 -4.87 -5.89
N TYR A 128 -10.62 -4.87 -7.21
CA TYR A 128 -11.54 -4.01 -7.94
C TYR A 128 -12.90 -4.71 -7.99
N LEU A 129 -13.86 -4.11 -7.30
CA LEU A 129 -15.24 -4.58 -7.27
C LEU A 129 -15.92 -4.34 -8.62
N ARG A 130 -15.55 -3.26 -9.30
CA ARG A 130 -16.10 -2.90 -10.61
C ARG A 130 -15.07 -2.13 -11.44
N SER A 131 -14.92 -2.54 -12.69
CA SER A 131 -14.15 -1.82 -13.72
C SER A 131 -15.12 -1.46 -14.84
N ILE A 132 -15.26 -0.16 -15.13
CA ILE A 132 -16.23 0.37 -16.08
C ILE A 132 -15.47 1.08 -17.20
N PRO A 133 -15.55 0.55 -18.42
CA PRO A 133 -15.20 1.29 -19.63
C PRO A 133 -16.20 2.42 -19.87
N LEU A 134 -15.72 3.65 -19.89
CA LEU A 134 -16.47 4.83 -20.29
C LEU A 134 -16.21 5.08 -21.77
N VAL A 135 -17.13 4.60 -22.61
CA VAL A 135 -17.08 4.78 -24.06
C VAL A 135 -17.27 6.25 -24.41
N GLN A 136 -16.30 6.79 -25.14
CA GLN A 136 -16.28 8.15 -25.67
C GLN A 136 -16.76 8.19 -27.11
N LYS A 137 -16.43 7.17 -27.90
CA LYS A 137 -16.85 7.04 -29.29
C LYS A 137 -16.87 5.58 -29.71
N GLN A 138 -17.98 5.19 -30.33
CA GLN A 138 -18.21 3.84 -30.84
C GLN A 138 -17.66 3.66 -32.26
N TYR A 139 -17.14 2.47 -32.56
CA TYR A 139 -16.64 2.04 -33.85
C TYR A 139 -17.05 0.60 -34.13
N SER A 140 -17.38 0.33 -35.39
CA SER A 140 -17.65 -1.01 -35.89
C SER A 140 -16.91 -1.26 -37.21
N PRO A 141 -16.71 -2.54 -37.59
CA PRO A 141 -16.32 -2.90 -38.94
C PRO A 141 -17.32 -2.41 -40.00
N ASP A 142 -16.88 -2.33 -41.24
CA ASP A 142 -17.68 -1.78 -42.34
C ASP A 142 -18.98 -2.57 -42.57
N GLY A 143 -20.10 -1.85 -42.48
CA GLY A 143 -21.45 -2.39 -42.65
C GLY A 143 -21.93 -3.28 -41.52
N VAL A 144 -21.32 -3.20 -40.32
CA VAL A 144 -21.86 -3.80 -39.08
C VAL A 144 -22.41 -2.67 -38.20
N ASP A 145 -23.64 -2.82 -37.73
CA ASP A 145 -24.29 -1.84 -36.86
C ASP A 145 -24.34 -2.35 -35.42
N ILE A 146 -23.97 -1.52 -34.44
CA ILE A 146 -24.05 -1.86 -33.02
C ILE A 146 -25.44 -1.45 -32.52
N LEU A 147 -26.29 -2.44 -32.21
CA LEU A 147 -27.64 -2.21 -31.69
C LEU A 147 -27.62 -1.86 -30.20
N SER A 148 -26.81 -2.60 -29.43
CA SER A 148 -26.61 -2.38 -28.01
C SER A 148 -25.21 -2.78 -27.60
N GLU A 149 -24.65 -2.07 -26.62
CA GLU A 149 -23.31 -2.30 -26.07
C GLU A 149 -23.38 -2.08 -24.55
N PHE A 150 -22.88 -3.03 -23.77
CA PHE A 150 -22.89 -2.91 -22.31
C PHE A 150 -21.76 -3.69 -21.64
N TYR A 151 -21.33 -3.15 -20.52
CA TYR A 151 -20.22 -3.67 -19.72
C TYR A 151 -20.72 -4.24 -18.40
N ASP A 152 -21.48 -5.33 -18.50
CA ASP A 152 -22.01 -6.02 -17.34
C ASP A 152 -21.22 -7.26 -17.01
N ARG A 153 -21.05 -7.42 -15.70
CA ARG A 153 -20.31 -8.51 -15.12
C ARG A 153 -21.19 -9.74 -14.98
N SER A 154 -20.64 -10.88 -15.34
CA SER A 154 -21.24 -12.19 -15.08
C SER A 154 -20.72 -12.77 -13.75
N ASN A 155 -21.39 -13.81 -13.25
CA ASN A 155 -21.05 -14.45 -11.97
C ASN A 155 -19.73 -15.24 -12.04
N ASP A 156 -19.32 -15.67 -13.23
CA ASP A 156 -18.06 -16.35 -13.52
C ASP A 156 -16.87 -15.40 -13.73
N ASP A 157 -17.12 -14.08 -13.81
CA ASP A 157 -16.05 -13.11 -14.01
C ASP A 157 -15.13 -12.98 -12.80
N LEU A 158 -13.83 -13.05 -13.08
CA LEU A 158 -12.78 -12.73 -12.12
C LEU A 158 -12.84 -11.26 -11.67
N PHE A 159 -12.58 -11.03 -10.39
CA PHE A 159 -12.37 -9.68 -9.88
C PHE A 159 -10.97 -9.18 -10.25
N GLY A 160 -10.88 -7.89 -10.57
CA GLY A 160 -9.60 -7.21 -10.65
C GLY A 160 -8.93 -7.15 -9.28
N TRP A 161 -7.62 -6.97 -9.28
CA TRP A 161 -6.84 -6.82 -8.06
C TRP A 161 -5.72 -5.81 -8.24
N THR A 162 -5.23 -5.27 -7.14
CA THR A 162 -4.09 -4.37 -7.11
C THR A 162 -3.25 -4.67 -5.89
N THR A 163 -1.93 -4.54 -6.02
CA THR A 163 -1.02 -4.64 -4.88
C THR A 163 0.18 -3.72 -5.09
N GLY A 164 0.73 -3.19 -4.01
CA GLY A 164 1.86 -2.29 -4.12
C GLY A 164 2.45 -1.89 -2.78
N VAL A 165 3.42 -1.00 -2.88
CA VAL A 165 4.09 -0.36 -1.76
C VAL A 165 4.08 1.15 -1.93
N ASN A 166 3.84 1.87 -0.84
CA ASN A 166 3.89 3.33 -0.78
C ASN A 166 4.82 3.76 0.36
N VAL A 167 5.58 4.83 0.14
CA VAL A 167 6.36 5.55 1.14
C VAL A 167 5.80 6.96 1.23
N HIS A 168 5.34 7.33 2.42
CA HIS A 168 4.79 8.65 2.69
C HIS A 168 5.75 9.47 3.53
N PHE A 169 5.92 10.74 3.16
CA PHE A 169 6.71 11.72 3.86
C PHE A 169 5.79 12.81 4.42
N ASP A 170 5.96 13.11 5.70
CA ASP A 170 5.29 14.22 6.36
C ASP A 170 5.63 15.56 5.70
N LEU A 171 4.60 16.38 5.42
CA LEU A 171 4.80 17.73 4.90
C LEU A 171 4.76 18.73 6.05
N TYR A 172 5.94 19.11 6.56
CA TYR A 172 6.13 20.20 7.53
C TYR A 172 5.22 20.15 8.77
N ASN A 173 5.10 19.00 9.41
CA ASN A 173 4.27 18.76 10.60
C ASN A 173 2.79 19.06 10.39
N SER A 174 2.33 19.06 9.13
CA SER A 174 0.92 19.24 8.79
C SER A 174 0.20 17.90 8.77
N ASN A 175 -1.13 17.94 8.63
CA ASN A 175 -1.90 16.71 8.45
C ASN A 175 -1.72 16.08 7.05
N PHE A 176 -0.91 16.70 6.18
CA PHE A 176 -0.64 16.22 4.83
C PHE A 176 0.62 15.37 4.77
N ASP A 177 0.51 14.27 4.03
CA ASP A 177 1.61 13.40 3.67
C ASP A 177 1.75 13.34 2.15
N LEU A 178 2.98 13.44 1.65
CA LEU A 178 3.32 13.16 0.25
C LEU A 178 3.79 11.72 0.12
N GLY A 179 3.00 10.90 -0.57
CA GLY A 179 3.26 9.50 -0.90
C GLY A 179 3.86 9.32 -2.28
N LEU A 180 4.87 8.45 -2.37
CA LEU A 180 5.38 7.87 -3.61
C LEU A 180 5.26 6.36 -3.54
N GLY A 181 4.97 5.70 -4.64
CA GLY A 181 4.81 4.25 -4.61
C GLY A 181 5.12 3.53 -5.90
N TYR A 182 4.95 2.22 -5.82
CA TYR A 182 4.96 1.28 -6.94
C TYR A 182 3.86 0.24 -6.71
N GLY A 183 3.06 -0.01 -7.73
CA GLY A 183 2.01 -1.01 -7.69
C GLY A 183 1.92 -1.83 -8.97
N ILE A 184 1.28 -2.97 -8.87
CA ILE A 184 0.89 -3.83 -9.98
C ILE A 184 -0.62 -4.04 -9.85
N SER A 185 -1.35 -3.79 -10.93
CA SER A 185 -2.78 -4.03 -11.00
C SER A 185 -3.13 -4.97 -12.13
N ASN A 186 -4.16 -5.77 -11.92
CA ASN A 186 -4.76 -6.64 -12.91
C ASN A 186 -6.24 -6.29 -12.99
N ILE A 187 -6.68 -5.86 -14.15
CA ILE A 187 -8.00 -5.31 -14.40
C ILE A 187 -8.76 -6.29 -15.27
N PHE A 188 -10.03 -6.51 -14.94
CA PHE A 188 -10.94 -7.32 -15.75
C PHE A 188 -12.25 -6.57 -15.97
N PHE A 189 -12.76 -6.63 -17.20
CA PHE A 189 -14.10 -6.16 -17.53
C PHE A 189 -14.66 -7.00 -18.68
N ARG A 190 -15.97 -7.17 -18.73
CA ARG A 190 -16.65 -7.91 -19.79
C ARG A 190 -17.27 -6.94 -20.77
N TYR A 191 -17.07 -7.21 -22.05
CA TYR A 191 -17.71 -6.54 -23.17
C TYR A 191 -18.82 -7.44 -23.69
N ASN A 192 -20.02 -6.89 -23.85
CA ASN A 192 -21.12 -7.55 -24.54
C ASN A 192 -21.72 -6.58 -25.56
N ALA A 193 -22.04 -7.08 -26.75
CA ALA A 193 -22.71 -6.29 -27.77
C ALA A 193 -23.70 -7.13 -28.58
N GLU A 194 -24.80 -6.49 -28.99
CA GLU A 194 -25.71 -6.98 -30.00
C GLU A 194 -25.45 -6.24 -31.31
N LEU A 195 -25.22 -7.01 -32.36
CA LEU A 195 -24.81 -6.52 -33.67
C LEU A 195 -25.93 -6.80 -34.67
N ASP A 196 -26.16 -5.86 -35.58
CA ASP A 196 -26.92 -6.08 -36.80
C ASP A 196 -25.96 -6.14 -38.00
N ASN A 197 -26.38 -6.82 -39.06
CA ASN A 197 -25.60 -7.00 -40.29
C ASN A 197 -24.18 -7.60 -40.09
N ALA A 198 -23.95 -8.36 -39.01
CA ALA A 198 -22.67 -9.00 -38.74
C ALA A 198 -22.37 -10.09 -39.78
N LEU A 199 -21.15 -10.12 -40.29
CA LEU A 199 -20.72 -11.09 -41.31
C LEU A 199 -20.49 -12.47 -40.66
N ALA A 200 -21.32 -13.44 -41.02
CA ALA A 200 -21.17 -14.82 -40.60
C ALA A 200 -20.11 -15.56 -41.44
N PRO A 201 -19.52 -16.66 -40.95
CA PRO A 201 -18.55 -17.48 -41.68
C PRO A 201 -19.03 -18.03 -43.03
N ASN A 202 -20.35 -18.13 -43.23
CA ASN A 202 -20.97 -18.56 -44.49
C ASN A 202 -21.13 -17.41 -45.51
N GLY A 203 -20.73 -16.18 -45.16
CA GLY A 203 -20.84 -14.98 -45.98
C GLY A 203 -22.17 -14.22 -45.87
N GLU A 204 -23.13 -14.72 -45.09
CA GLU A 204 -24.41 -14.04 -44.85
C GLU A 204 -24.25 -12.94 -43.79
N ARG A 205 -25.12 -11.93 -43.85
CA ARG A 205 -25.19 -10.88 -42.83
C ARG A 205 -26.39 -11.14 -41.93
N LEU A 206 -26.11 -11.37 -40.65
CA LEU A 206 -27.10 -11.79 -39.66
C LEU A 206 -26.97 -10.94 -38.40
N LYS A 207 -28.00 -10.95 -37.57
CA LYS A 207 -27.89 -10.44 -36.20
C LYS A 207 -26.99 -11.35 -35.39
N ALA A 208 -26.19 -10.77 -34.50
CA ALA A 208 -25.27 -11.53 -33.68
C ALA A 208 -25.12 -10.97 -32.27
N SER A 209 -24.77 -11.83 -31.32
CA SER A 209 -24.37 -11.44 -29.97
C SER A 209 -22.91 -11.76 -29.75
N LEU A 210 -22.11 -10.75 -29.41
CA LEU A 210 -20.68 -10.85 -29.10
C LEU A 210 -20.47 -10.68 -27.59
N SER A 211 -19.64 -11.53 -26.99
CA SER A 211 -19.20 -11.40 -25.59
C SER A 211 -17.75 -11.84 -25.43
N PHE A 212 -16.97 -11.08 -24.68
CA PHE A 212 -15.63 -11.48 -24.21
C PHE A 212 -15.25 -10.77 -22.91
N GLN A 213 -14.38 -11.37 -22.11
CA GLN A 213 -13.80 -10.73 -20.94
C GLN A 213 -12.40 -10.22 -21.28
N GLU A 214 -12.18 -8.92 -21.16
CA GLU A 214 -10.86 -8.33 -21.32
C GLU A 214 -10.11 -8.33 -19.99
N LYS A 215 -8.83 -8.72 -20.06
CA LYS A 215 -7.87 -8.76 -18.96
C LYS A 215 -6.67 -7.90 -19.31
N GLN A 216 -6.22 -7.06 -18.38
CA GLN A 216 -5.05 -6.21 -18.56
C GLN A 216 -4.20 -6.14 -17.29
N ARG A 217 -2.87 -6.13 -17.42
CA ARG A 217 -1.96 -5.94 -16.27
C ARG A 217 -1.11 -4.69 -16.41
N TRP A 218 -1.08 -3.87 -15.36
CA TRP A 218 -0.42 -2.57 -15.35
C TRP A 218 0.60 -2.47 -14.22
N ASN A 219 1.74 -1.86 -14.51
CA ASN A 219 2.61 -1.27 -13.49
C ASN A 219 2.14 0.15 -13.23
N GLN A 220 2.06 0.55 -11.97
CA GLN A 220 1.57 1.86 -11.55
C GLN A 220 2.64 2.55 -10.70
N PHE A 221 2.95 3.80 -11.02
CA PHE A 221 3.89 4.64 -10.27
C PHE A 221 3.12 5.85 -9.69
N PRO A 222 2.44 5.68 -8.54
CA PRO A 222 1.62 6.72 -7.95
C PRO A 222 2.42 7.79 -7.20
N VAL A 223 1.94 9.03 -7.30
CA VAL A 223 2.24 10.16 -6.43
C VAL A 223 0.94 10.57 -5.76
N ILE A 224 0.89 10.52 -4.42
CA ILE A 224 -0.32 10.63 -3.63
C ILE A 224 -0.16 11.73 -2.60
N LEU A 225 -1.17 12.59 -2.44
CA LEU A 225 -1.29 13.49 -1.30
C LEU A 225 -2.36 12.91 -0.36
N THR A 226 -1.96 12.57 0.86
CA THR A 226 -2.87 12.06 1.88
C THR A 226 -3.14 13.13 2.92
N TYR A 227 -4.40 13.32 3.30
CA TYR A 227 -4.82 14.17 4.39
C TYR A 227 -5.35 13.32 5.55
N ASN A 228 -4.67 13.38 6.68
CA ASN A 228 -5.09 12.73 7.91
C ASN A 228 -6.14 13.59 8.63
N LEU A 229 -7.31 13.03 8.92
CA LEU A 229 -8.39 13.78 9.58
C LEU A 229 -8.11 14.05 11.07
N ILE A 230 -7.09 13.40 11.63
CA ILE A 230 -6.62 13.60 13.00
C ILE A 230 -5.26 14.32 12.95
N PRO A 231 -5.02 15.31 13.83
CA PRO A 231 -3.71 15.94 13.97
C PRO A 231 -2.57 14.91 14.13
N LYS A 232 -1.46 15.13 13.42
CA LYS A 232 -0.26 14.27 13.45
C LYS A 232 0.21 13.90 14.86
N SER A 233 0.29 14.89 15.76
CA SER A 233 0.68 14.69 17.15
C SER A 233 -0.26 13.76 17.94
N LYS A 234 -1.51 13.61 17.50
CA LYS A 234 -2.50 12.75 18.13
C LYS A 234 -2.58 11.35 17.51
N ILE A 235 -1.88 11.08 16.41
CA ILE A 235 -1.87 9.76 15.75
C ILE A 235 -1.38 8.68 16.71
N ILE A 236 -0.33 8.96 17.48
CA ILE A 236 0.28 8.03 18.46
C ILE A 236 -0.73 7.54 19.49
N TYR A 237 -1.71 8.38 19.81
CA TYR A 237 -2.69 8.13 20.85
C TYR A 237 -4.03 7.64 20.31
N SER A 238 -4.22 7.72 18.99
CA SER A 238 -5.47 7.37 18.32
C SER A 238 -5.39 5.94 17.81
N LYS A 239 -6.33 5.09 18.24
CA LYS A 239 -6.44 3.73 17.70
C LYS A 239 -6.92 3.74 16.24
N PHE A 240 -7.74 4.70 15.86
CA PHE A 240 -8.31 4.82 14.52
C PHE A 240 -7.89 6.17 13.93
N VAL A 241 -7.28 6.14 12.76
CA VAL A 241 -6.85 7.34 12.03
C VAL A 241 -7.52 7.33 10.66
N PRO A 242 -8.67 8.01 10.51
CA PRO A 242 -9.31 8.15 9.22
C PRO A 242 -8.53 9.15 8.34
N TYR A 243 -8.49 8.87 7.04
CA TYR A 243 -7.76 9.65 6.06
C TYR A 243 -8.49 9.66 4.72
N ILE A 244 -8.21 10.69 3.94
CA ILE A 244 -8.57 10.78 2.52
C ILE A 244 -7.32 11.04 1.71
N TYR A 245 -7.29 10.63 0.45
CA TYR A 245 -6.16 10.92 -0.42
C TYR A 245 -6.60 11.17 -1.86
N ALA A 246 -5.75 11.91 -2.57
CA ALA A 246 -5.87 12.13 -4.00
C ALA A 246 -4.47 12.09 -4.63
N GLY A 247 -4.36 11.70 -5.88
CA GLY A 247 -3.07 11.56 -6.54
C GLY A 247 -3.16 11.33 -8.04
N ALA A 248 -1.99 11.14 -8.64
CA ALA A 248 -1.88 10.71 -10.02
C ALA A 248 -0.90 9.53 -10.10
N ALA A 249 -1.11 8.64 -11.06
CA ALA A 249 -0.19 7.56 -11.37
C ALA A 249 0.21 7.59 -12.83
N TRP A 250 1.46 7.24 -13.08
CA TRP A 250 1.89 6.84 -14.41
C TRP A 250 1.71 5.32 -14.55
N ASP A 251 0.87 4.90 -15.49
CA ASP A 251 0.56 3.50 -15.71
C ASP A 251 1.24 2.98 -16.98
N VAL A 252 1.89 1.82 -16.86
CA VAL A 252 2.57 1.14 -17.97
C VAL A 252 2.04 -0.28 -18.10
N LEU A 253 1.41 -0.57 -19.24
CA LEU A 253 0.89 -1.89 -19.57
C LEU A 253 2.03 -2.90 -19.67
N ILE A 254 1.90 -4.02 -18.95
CA ILE A 254 2.88 -5.10 -18.98
C ILE A 254 2.81 -5.79 -20.34
N ARG A 255 3.98 -6.10 -20.91
CA ARG A 255 4.06 -6.73 -22.24
C ARG A 255 3.26 -8.04 -22.25
N ASN A 256 2.47 -8.25 -23.30
CA ASN A 256 1.62 -9.44 -23.50
C ASN A 256 0.59 -9.67 -22.39
N SER A 257 0.09 -8.62 -21.75
CA SER A 257 -0.88 -8.78 -20.66
C SER A 257 -2.29 -8.29 -20.98
N ALA A 258 -2.50 -7.74 -22.19
CA ALA A 258 -3.81 -7.35 -22.69
C ALA A 258 -4.39 -8.47 -23.56
N GLU A 259 -5.45 -9.10 -23.09
CA GLU A 259 -6.04 -10.32 -23.65
C GLU A 259 -7.57 -10.22 -23.61
N ALA A 260 -8.24 -10.62 -24.69
CA ALA A 260 -9.65 -10.99 -24.69
C ALA A 260 -9.75 -12.48 -24.40
N THR A 261 -10.39 -12.84 -23.30
CA THR A 261 -10.58 -14.21 -22.83
C THR A 261 -11.98 -14.69 -23.15
N GLY A 262 -12.06 -15.90 -23.70
CA GLY A 262 -13.31 -16.53 -24.14
C GLY A 262 -14.16 -15.69 -25.11
N PRO A 263 -13.60 -14.98 -26.11
CA PRO A 263 -14.44 -14.30 -27.07
C PRO A 263 -15.35 -15.28 -27.80
N SER A 264 -16.63 -14.94 -27.85
CA SER A 264 -17.64 -15.74 -28.53
C SER A 264 -18.65 -14.85 -29.24
N ILE A 265 -18.95 -15.20 -30.49
CA ILE A 265 -20.00 -14.60 -31.30
C ILE A 265 -21.00 -15.69 -31.71
N SER A 266 -22.29 -15.41 -31.52
CA SER A 266 -23.40 -16.28 -31.88
C SER A 266 -24.32 -15.55 -32.85
N PHE A 267 -24.70 -16.18 -33.95
CA PHE A 267 -25.52 -15.57 -35.00
C PHE A 267 -26.96 -16.07 -34.94
N ASP A 268 -27.94 -15.16 -34.92
CA ASP A 268 -29.35 -15.48 -34.82
C ASP A 268 -29.82 -16.34 -36.00
N ASN A 269 -30.77 -17.24 -35.73
CA ASN A 269 -31.38 -18.14 -36.71
C ASN A 269 -30.40 -19.05 -37.47
N SER A 270 -29.15 -19.12 -37.00
CA SER A 270 -28.14 -20.05 -37.49
C SER A 270 -27.54 -20.75 -36.28
N ASN A 271 -27.29 -22.06 -36.34
CA ASN A 271 -26.58 -22.76 -35.26
C ASN A 271 -25.06 -22.47 -35.30
N ILE A 272 -24.69 -21.27 -35.75
CA ILE A 272 -23.31 -20.84 -35.95
C ILE A 272 -22.86 -20.09 -34.71
N ARG A 273 -21.86 -20.68 -34.03
CA ARG A 273 -21.15 -20.05 -32.92
C ARG A 273 -19.66 -20.17 -33.17
N VAL A 274 -18.96 -19.04 -33.07
CA VAL A 274 -17.51 -18.99 -33.16
C VAL A 274 -16.97 -18.56 -31.81
N SER A 275 -15.97 -19.28 -31.29
CA SER A 275 -15.31 -18.94 -30.05
C SER A 275 -13.85 -19.38 -30.04
N THR A 276 -13.00 -18.62 -29.37
CA THR A 276 -11.63 -19.01 -29.04
C THR A 276 -11.39 -18.85 -27.55
N ASP A 277 -10.34 -19.49 -27.02
CA ASP A 277 -10.01 -19.41 -25.61
C ASP A 277 -9.41 -18.03 -25.26
N MET A 278 -8.57 -17.50 -26.13
CA MET A 278 -7.83 -16.27 -25.88
C MET A 278 -7.41 -15.59 -27.17
N LEU A 279 -7.52 -14.26 -27.18
CA LEU A 279 -7.06 -13.40 -28.26
C LEU A 279 -6.21 -12.25 -27.69
N SER A 280 -5.04 -12.04 -28.28
CA SER A 280 -4.13 -10.96 -27.85
C SER A 280 -4.67 -9.60 -28.32
N LEU A 281 -4.80 -8.66 -27.38
CA LEU A 281 -5.17 -7.26 -27.62
C LEU A 281 -3.96 -6.32 -27.56
N ARG A 282 -2.75 -6.87 -27.46
CA ARG A 282 -1.53 -6.09 -27.22
C ARG A 282 -1.32 -4.94 -28.20
N GLU A 283 -1.53 -5.20 -29.49
CA GLU A 283 -1.27 -4.21 -30.54
C GLU A 283 -2.38 -3.16 -30.62
N ASN A 284 -3.53 -3.45 -30.01
CA ASN A 284 -4.72 -2.61 -29.98
C ASN A 284 -4.80 -1.71 -28.74
N ARG A 285 -3.87 -1.82 -27.79
CA ARG A 285 -3.91 -1.08 -26.52
C ARG A 285 -2.78 -0.07 -26.39
N ASN A 286 -3.11 1.10 -25.87
CA ASN A 286 -2.13 2.09 -25.48
C ASN A 286 -1.27 1.56 -24.33
N ARG A 287 0.04 1.51 -24.53
CA ARG A 287 0.98 0.98 -23.53
C ARG A 287 1.14 1.89 -22.31
N ASN A 288 0.94 3.19 -22.47
CA ASN A 288 1.15 4.18 -21.42
C ASN A 288 -0.15 4.92 -21.14
N ASN A 289 -0.53 5.01 -19.87
CA ASN A 289 -1.66 5.80 -19.41
C ASN A 289 -1.24 6.70 -18.25
N VAL A 290 -2.09 7.65 -17.89
CA VAL A 290 -1.98 8.42 -16.65
C VAL A 290 -3.31 8.26 -15.95
N SER A 291 -3.28 7.84 -14.69
CA SER A 291 -4.49 7.71 -13.88
C SER A 291 -4.59 8.82 -12.85
N PHE A 292 -5.81 9.26 -12.60
CA PHE A 292 -6.17 9.98 -11.40
C PHE A 292 -6.56 8.98 -10.31
N LEU A 293 -6.10 9.20 -9.09
CA LEU A 293 -6.35 8.33 -7.94
C LEU A 293 -7.09 9.12 -6.87
N PHE A 294 -8.12 8.52 -6.28
CA PHE A 294 -8.83 9.08 -5.14
C PHE A 294 -9.23 7.97 -4.18
N GLY A 295 -9.22 8.23 -2.88
CA GLY A 295 -9.68 7.25 -1.91
C GLY A 295 -9.87 7.80 -0.51
N ALA A 296 -10.50 6.98 0.31
CA ALA A 296 -10.75 7.26 1.71
C ALA A 296 -10.64 5.97 2.51
N GLY A 297 -10.10 6.05 3.72
CA GLY A 297 -9.89 4.86 4.54
C GLY A 297 -9.68 5.17 6.00
N VAL A 298 -9.43 4.11 6.76
CA VAL A 298 -9.10 4.16 8.18
C VAL A 298 -7.88 3.30 8.45
N ARG A 299 -6.95 3.81 9.26
CA ARG A 299 -5.81 3.05 9.80
C ARG A 299 -6.10 2.66 11.24
N LEU A 300 -6.04 1.37 11.55
CA LEU A 300 -6.02 0.82 12.90
C LEU A 300 -4.56 0.77 13.39
N HIS A 301 -4.26 1.59 14.39
CA HIS A 301 -2.93 1.79 14.93
C HIS A 301 -2.58 0.76 16.01
N LEU A 302 -1.45 0.07 15.84
CA LEU A 302 -0.92 -1.00 16.70
C LEU A 302 0.55 -0.69 17.03
N LYS A 303 0.77 0.30 17.91
CA LYS A 303 2.11 0.88 18.20
C LYS A 303 2.78 1.34 16.89
N ARG A 304 3.98 0.87 16.56
CA ARG A 304 4.68 1.27 15.33
C ARG A 304 4.01 0.75 14.05
N PHE A 305 3.14 -0.25 14.16
CA PHE A 305 2.46 -0.87 13.02
C PHE A 305 1.05 -0.33 12.88
N PHE A 306 0.49 -0.43 11.68
CA PHE A 306 -0.93 -0.24 11.46
C PHE A 306 -1.45 -1.18 10.39
N ILE A 307 -2.76 -1.41 10.44
CA ILE A 307 -3.52 -2.06 9.38
C ILE A 307 -4.48 -1.01 8.83
N SER A 308 -4.69 -0.96 7.52
CA SER A 308 -5.64 -0.03 6.90
C SER A 308 -6.70 -0.75 6.08
N LEU A 309 -7.87 -0.12 6.00
CA LEU A 309 -8.95 -0.48 5.08
C LEU A 309 -9.32 0.79 4.32
N GLU A 310 -9.30 0.74 2.99
CA GLU A 310 -9.58 1.89 2.14
C GLU A 310 -10.51 1.53 0.97
N GLY A 311 -11.43 2.45 0.67
CA GLY A 311 -12.13 2.50 -0.60
C GLY A 311 -11.32 3.34 -1.59
N ARG A 312 -11.15 2.82 -2.80
CA ARG A 312 -10.26 3.37 -3.82
C ARG A 312 -10.98 3.51 -5.16
N TYR A 313 -10.70 4.63 -5.84
CA TYR A 313 -11.15 4.94 -7.18
C TYR A 313 -9.96 5.32 -8.06
N ASP A 314 -9.80 4.61 -9.19
CA ASP A 314 -8.75 4.86 -10.17
C ASP A 314 -9.38 5.20 -11.53
N GLN A 315 -9.04 6.35 -12.08
CA GLN A 315 -9.54 6.80 -13.38
C GLN A 315 -8.39 6.94 -14.37
N MET A 316 -8.33 6.05 -15.36
CA MET A 316 -7.37 6.12 -16.45
C MET A 316 -7.79 7.23 -17.44
N LEU A 317 -6.91 8.21 -17.66
CA LEU A 317 -7.27 9.45 -18.35
C LEU A 317 -7.09 9.39 -19.86
N LYS A 318 -6.21 8.53 -20.37
CA LYS A 318 -6.00 8.33 -21.81
C LYS A 318 -6.92 7.25 -22.35
N ASN A 319 -7.25 7.38 -23.64
CA ASN A 319 -7.93 6.35 -24.40
C ASN A 319 -7.17 5.01 -24.28
N MET A 320 -7.90 3.93 -24.08
CA MET A 320 -7.32 2.59 -23.94
C MET A 320 -6.98 1.99 -25.30
N ALA A 321 -7.81 2.24 -26.31
CA ALA A 321 -7.60 1.77 -27.68
C ALA A 321 -6.50 2.58 -28.39
N LEU A 322 -5.79 1.93 -29.32
CA LEU A 322 -4.82 2.57 -30.19
C LEU A 322 -5.43 2.79 -31.58
N ASP A 323 -5.71 4.05 -31.93
CA ASP A 323 -6.44 4.44 -33.14
C ASP A 323 -5.82 3.85 -34.44
N ARG A 324 -4.49 3.77 -34.50
CA ARG A 324 -3.76 3.32 -35.70
C ARG A 324 -3.89 1.83 -35.99
N THR A 325 -4.23 1.02 -34.99
CA THR A 325 -4.28 -0.44 -35.06
C THR A 325 -5.67 -1.01 -34.77
N ARG A 326 -6.68 -0.14 -34.61
CA ARG A 326 -8.08 -0.54 -34.34
C ARG A 326 -8.57 -1.66 -35.25
N PHE A 327 -8.29 -1.55 -36.55
CA PHE A 327 -8.74 -2.49 -37.57
C PHE A 327 -7.67 -3.48 -38.02
N SER A 328 -6.46 -3.45 -37.43
CA SER A 328 -5.34 -4.30 -37.87
C SER A 328 -5.43 -5.72 -37.33
N ASN A 329 -6.18 -5.94 -36.25
CA ASN A 329 -6.45 -7.28 -35.73
C ASN A 329 -7.53 -7.96 -36.59
N THR A 330 -7.09 -8.76 -37.57
CA THR A 330 -7.97 -9.44 -38.52
C THR A 330 -8.94 -10.38 -37.83
N GLU A 331 -8.55 -11.02 -36.72
CA GLU A 331 -9.41 -11.96 -36.01
C GLU A 331 -10.57 -11.21 -35.32
N LEU A 332 -10.28 -10.13 -34.60
CA LEU A 332 -11.34 -9.29 -34.02
C LEU A 332 -12.27 -8.72 -35.11
N ASN A 333 -11.69 -8.17 -36.16
CA ASN A 333 -12.42 -7.44 -37.19
C ASN A 333 -13.26 -8.37 -38.07
N GLN A 334 -12.66 -9.46 -38.59
CA GLN A 334 -13.31 -10.34 -39.57
C GLN A 334 -14.06 -11.51 -38.93
N THR A 335 -13.57 -12.06 -37.82
CA THR A 335 -14.20 -13.22 -37.17
C THR A 335 -15.25 -12.79 -36.16
N TYR A 336 -14.93 -11.78 -35.35
CA TYR A 336 -15.79 -11.33 -34.25
C TYR A 336 -16.59 -10.06 -34.59
N ASN A 337 -16.47 -9.52 -35.81
CA ASN A 337 -17.17 -8.30 -36.24
C ASN A 337 -16.97 -7.14 -35.24
N TYR A 338 -15.77 -7.05 -34.64
CA TYR A 338 -15.45 -6.12 -33.56
C TYR A 338 -14.34 -5.15 -33.94
N ALA A 339 -14.53 -3.89 -33.57
CA ALA A 339 -13.52 -2.85 -33.60
C ALA A 339 -13.50 -2.17 -32.21
N ASP A 340 -12.32 -1.79 -31.74
CA ASP A 340 -12.21 -1.17 -30.42
C ASP A 340 -12.79 0.23 -30.38
N ASP A 341 -13.63 0.48 -29.39
CA ASP A 341 -14.13 1.81 -29.08
C ASP A 341 -13.05 2.72 -28.49
N ASP A 342 -13.25 4.03 -28.62
CA ASP A 342 -12.51 4.97 -27.79
C ASP A 342 -13.12 4.93 -26.39
N PHE A 343 -12.40 4.41 -25.40
CA PHE A 343 -12.89 4.33 -24.03
C PHE A 343 -11.80 4.65 -23.01
N LYS A 344 -12.24 5.17 -21.87
CA LYS A 344 -11.44 5.35 -20.66
C LYS A 344 -11.87 4.33 -19.61
N LEU A 345 -11.02 4.05 -18.64
CA LEU A 345 -11.32 3.04 -17.64
C LEU A 345 -11.45 3.63 -16.24
N HIS A 346 -12.56 3.31 -15.58
CA HIS A 346 -12.85 3.70 -14.21
C HIS A 346 -12.87 2.44 -13.34
N ASN A 347 -12.06 2.39 -12.29
CA ASN A 347 -11.97 1.24 -11.40
C ASN A 347 -12.36 1.62 -9.98
N TYR A 348 -13.27 0.86 -9.38
CA TYR A 348 -13.70 1.01 -8.00
C TYR A 348 -13.27 -0.22 -7.22
N GLY A 349 -12.58 -0.02 -6.11
CA GLY A 349 -12.02 -1.11 -5.34
C GLY A 349 -11.97 -0.86 -3.85
N VAL A 350 -11.63 -1.92 -3.13
CA VAL A 350 -11.35 -1.90 -1.70
C VAL A 350 -9.96 -2.50 -1.50
N CYS A 351 -9.14 -1.84 -0.70
CA CYS A 351 -7.79 -2.30 -0.40
C CYS A 351 -7.60 -2.47 1.11
N LEU A 352 -6.80 -3.47 1.47
CA LEU A 352 -6.24 -3.69 2.78
C LEU A 352 -4.76 -3.31 2.75
N GLY A 353 -4.32 -2.55 3.74
CA GLY A 353 -2.92 -2.18 3.90
C GLY A 353 -2.35 -2.62 5.23
N ALA A 354 -1.04 -2.80 5.26
CA ALA A 354 -0.27 -2.95 6.49
C ALA A 354 0.98 -2.08 6.37
N GLY A 355 1.35 -1.41 7.46
CA GLY A 355 2.46 -0.49 7.40
C GLY A 355 3.16 -0.25 8.73
N LEU A 356 4.25 0.51 8.62
CA LEU A 356 5.14 0.88 9.71
C LEU A 356 5.34 2.39 9.70
N TYR A 357 5.23 2.99 10.88
CA TYR A 357 5.61 4.37 11.14
C TYR A 357 7.07 4.46 11.61
N LEU A 358 7.83 5.35 10.99
CA LEU A 358 9.07 5.88 11.52
C LEU A 358 8.78 7.23 12.18
N PHE A 359 9.02 7.29 13.49
CA PHE A 359 8.79 8.47 14.30
C PHE A 359 10.05 9.30 14.43
N ASN A 360 9.85 10.61 14.55
CA ASN A 360 10.84 11.53 15.09
C ASN A 360 10.22 12.25 16.29
N SER A 361 11.07 12.69 17.21
CA SER A 361 10.69 13.38 18.44
C SER A 361 11.52 14.63 18.63
N PRO A 362 11.39 15.65 17.76
CA PRO A 362 12.06 16.92 17.98
C PRO A 362 11.43 17.69 19.15
N LYS A 363 12.23 18.57 19.74
CA LYS A 363 11.75 19.61 20.66
C LYS A 363 10.77 20.54 19.93
N ARG A 364 9.72 20.96 20.62
CA ARG A 364 8.68 21.86 20.10
C ARG A 364 9.19 23.26 19.79
#